data_AF-A0A5B1QAR2-F1
#
_entry.id   AF-A0A5B1QAR2-F1
#
_cell.length_a   1.000
_cell.length_b   1.000
_cell.length_c   1.000
_cell.angle_alpha   90.00
_cell.angle_beta   90.00
_cell.angle_gamma   90.00
#
_symmetry.space_group_name_H-M   'P 1'
#
loop_
_entity.id
_entity.type
_entity.pdbx_description
1 polymer ?
#
loop_
_entity_poly.entity_id
_entity_poly.type
_entity_poly.pdbx_seq_one_letter_code
_entity_poly.pdbx_strand_id
1 'polypeptide(L)'
;MSLVQFRIELPSYSYSFHIKVPHSSTIPEVKHEIFLRCPGGPRVEGQRLVWRGRFLRDEERLDNIVTPGSSHTMHLAVHPSAWTGSPPNSTTTPPAYNPAPPPPRPIVTPPTYPGQQTPSYMAPQPQSLFAPTQMVQPAPSLTFIAYTHNNALAALTENYTTISSPGPEIQSAKAYAKTTIESYGYIWPEIFDAPYPAVSGEQRGVKYERVTIHGRDYLSLATPNATPTPLQEHCLKLLTYTFPLLSVPSSITTPAAYTAPQTVRPEHIALPPHMNPYLPQNVNARLQGLGLQPLRVAQPAPAAAEARAIPIRALLAPLMLLTLRTMFLLYFFSPFQKPLFGFIVGAWLLYETWNTIRNALGDPAARNRDRVAQNAGNNGNGNGNGQGAGGPPAPNRAANPQAQGEHRGPVPPPASGIPQASGHDAFLETLARFNTAEEWDALLSQRPISPRLRSMGHRVLSFFALLVFTVHPAFWNRRRAMLRRREGHVRQERRAREPVAEEGTAEEEVERRERLRAVLITRHTRRPEWVREYIERVLRGDWVEE
;
A
#
# COMPACT_ATOMS: atom_id res chain seq x y z
N MET A 1 15.24 46.53 13.43
CA MET A 1 14.60 45.33 12.84
C MET A 1 13.89 44.58 13.96
N SER A 2 12.57 44.40 13.88
CA SER A 2 11.82 43.67 14.90
C SER A 2 12.11 42.17 14.77
N LEU A 3 12.67 41.58 15.84
CA LEU A 3 12.85 40.13 15.94
C LEU A 3 11.56 39.49 16.41
N VAL A 4 11.17 38.38 15.76
CA VAL A 4 10.03 37.56 16.15
C VAL A 4 10.56 36.29 16.82
N GLN A 5 9.97 35.93 17.96
CA GLN A 5 10.32 34.71 18.68
C GLN A 5 9.33 33.60 18.33
N PHE A 6 9.84 32.48 17.81
CA PHE A 6 9.05 31.28 17.53
C PHE A 6 9.36 30.18 18.54
N ARG A 7 8.33 29.47 18.97
CA ARG A 7 8.45 28.17 19.65
C ARG A 7 8.40 27.08 18.60
N ILE A 8 9.50 26.33 18.48
CA ILE A 8 9.62 25.18 17.58
C ILE A 8 9.33 23.92 18.38
N GLU A 9 8.35 23.14 17.95
CA GLU A 9 7.98 21.86 18.56
C GLU A 9 8.41 20.70 17.67
N LEU A 10 9.03 19.68 18.24
CA LEU A 10 9.37 18.41 17.60
C LEU A 10 8.48 17.32 18.19
N PRO A 11 7.31 17.04 17.60
CA PRO A 11 6.34 16.12 18.18
C PRO A 11 6.91 14.71 18.39
N SER A 12 7.76 14.24 17.47
CA SER A 12 8.35 12.90 17.54
C SER A 12 9.28 12.68 18.74
N TYR A 13 9.81 13.75 19.33
CA TYR A 13 10.78 13.69 20.42
C TYR A 13 10.26 14.35 21.71
N SER A 14 9.00 14.82 21.72
CA SER A 14 8.42 15.60 22.82
C SER A 14 9.33 16.77 23.27
N TYR A 15 10.04 17.38 22.31
CA TYR A 15 11.02 18.42 22.55
C TYR A 15 10.55 19.74 21.96
N SER A 16 10.76 20.85 22.66
CA SER A 16 10.47 22.18 22.12
C SER A 16 11.52 23.18 22.56
N PHE A 17 11.87 24.12 21.67
CA PHE A 17 12.84 25.17 21.93
C PHE A 17 12.40 26.46 21.24
N HIS A 18 13.08 27.58 21.52
CA HIS A 18 12.75 28.87 20.94
C HIS A 18 13.85 29.34 20.00
N ILE A 19 13.45 29.96 18.89
CA ILE A 19 14.34 30.66 17.96
C ILE A 19 13.91 32.11 17.84
N LYS A 20 14.86 32.99 17.52
CA LYS A 20 14.60 34.41 17.27
C LYS A 20 15.10 34.75 15.88
N VAL A 21 14.19 35.19 15.01
CA VAL A 21 14.49 35.48 13.60
C VAL A 21 13.88 36.84 13.21
N PRO A 22 14.53 37.60 12.32
CA PRO A 22 13.94 38.82 11.77
C PRO A 22 12.58 38.57 11.11
N HIS A 23 11.64 39.50 11.24
CA HIS A 23 10.32 39.40 10.60
C HIS A 23 10.39 39.31 9.06
N SER A 24 11.45 39.85 8.46
CA SER A 24 11.68 39.84 7.00
C SER A 24 12.35 38.55 6.48
N SER A 25 12.66 37.59 7.36
CA SER A 25 13.39 36.37 7.02
C SER A 25 12.55 35.39 6.19
N THR A 26 13.24 34.69 5.30
CA THR A 26 12.69 33.61 4.49
C THR A 26 12.67 32.30 5.27
N ILE A 27 11.81 31.34 4.87
CA ILE A 27 11.78 30.01 5.49
C ILE A 27 13.14 29.27 5.52
N PRO A 28 14.01 29.30 4.50
CA PRO A 28 15.34 28.70 4.57
C PRO A 28 16.23 29.34 5.65
N GLU A 29 16.13 30.65 5.89
CA GLU A 29 16.82 31.31 7.01
C GLU A 29 16.30 30.80 8.36
N VAL A 30 14.99 30.59 8.48
CA VAL A 30 14.39 29.99 9.68
C VAL A 30 14.88 28.57 9.90
N LYS A 31 14.94 27.76 8.83
CA LYS A 31 15.50 26.40 8.88
C LYS A 31 16.99 26.40 9.25
N HIS A 32 17.74 27.38 8.79
CA HIS A 32 19.14 27.54 9.17
C HIS A 32 19.29 27.89 10.65
N GLU A 33 18.47 28.79 11.19
CA GLU A 33 18.46 29.11 12.62
C GLU A 33 18.07 27.89 13.48
N ILE A 34 17.13 27.06 12.98
CA ILE A 34 16.78 25.77 13.60
C ILE A 34 17.96 24.81 13.61
N PHE A 35 18.73 24.72 12.52
CA PHE A 35 19.93 23.89 12.45
C PHE A 35 20.96 24.30 13.51
N LEU A 36 21.16 25.60 13.72
CA LEU A 36 22.11 26.13 14.71
C LEU A 36 21.65 25.92 16.17
N ARG A 37 20.34 25.99 16.43
CA ARG A 37 19.77 25.98 17.79
C ARG A 37 19.26 24.62 18.26
N CYS A 38 18.87 23.73 17.36
CA CYS A 38 18.31 22.43 17.71
C CYS A 38 19.43 21.44 18.07
N PRO A 39 19.37 20.76 19.24
CA PRO A 39 20.27 19.65 19.54
C PRO A 39 20.20 18.58 18.43
N GLY A 40 21.36 18.07 18.01
CA GLY A 40 21.49 17.12 16.91
C GLY A 40 21.65 17.75 15.52
N GLY A 41 21.46 19.06 15.37
CA GLY A 41 21.76 19.81 14.15
C GLY A 41 21.06 19.26 12.89
N PRO A 42 19.72 19.29 12.80
CA PRO A 42 19.03 18.75 11.63
C PRO A 42 19.34 19.60 10.37
N ARG A 43 19.91 19.01 9.33
CA ARG A 43 20.24 19.68 8.05
C ARG A 43 19.00 20.29 7.39
N VAL A 44 19.17 21.46 6.78
CA VAL A 44 18.09 22.27 6.19
C VAL A 44 17.27 21.49 5.16
N GLU A 45 17.89 20.66 4.31
CA GLU A 45 17.18 19.88 3.29
C GLU A 45 16.22 18.82 3.85
N GLY A 46 16.46 18.36 5.08
CA GLY A 46 15.61 17.35 5.74
C GLY A 46 14.60 17.93 6.72
N GLN A 47 14.57 19.26 6.88
CA GLN A 47 13.61 19.95 7.74
C GLN A 47 12.32 20.26 6.97
N ARG A 48 11.18 19.92 7.56
CA ARG A 48 9.85 20.33 7.10
C ARG A 48 9.16 21.11 8.22
N LEU A 49 8.84 22.37 7.94
CA LEU A 49 8.13 23.23 8.88
C LEU A 49 6.63 23.19 8.60
N VAL A 50 5.84 23.00 9.66
CA VAL A 50 4.38 22.97 9.62
C VAL A 50 3.84 24.10 10.51
N TRP A 51 3.01 24.95 9.92
CA TRP A 51 2.34 26.03 10.62
C TRP A 51 0.83 25.94 10.36
N ARG A 52 0.04 25.90 11.44
CA ARG A 52 -1.43 25.78 11.37
C ARG A 52 -1.91 24.65 10.43
N GLY A 53 -1.21 23.52 10.45
CA GLY A 53 -1.53 22.35 9.62
C GLY A 53 -1.10 22.44 8.14
N ARG A 54 -0.42 23.51 7.73
CA ARG A 54 0.15 23.66 6.37
C ARG A 54 1.67 23.54 6.40
N PHE A 55 2.24 22.88 5.40
CA PHE A 55 3.69 22.90 5.17
C PHE A 55 4.13 24.24 4.59
N LEU A 56 5.15 24.85 5.19
CA LEU A 56 5.75 26.08 4.68
C LEU A 56 6.75 25.76 3.57
N ARG A 57 6.71 26.54 2.49
CA ARG A 57 7.63 26.41 1.35
C ARG A 57 8.85 27.31 1.55
N ASP A 58 9.95 26.99 0.87
CA ASP A 58 11.22 27.70 1.06
C ASP A 58 11.18 29.13 0.49
N GLU A 59 10.30 29.41 -0.47
CA GLU A 59 10.16 30.75 -1.06
C GLU A 59 9.30 31.69 -0.20
N GLU A 60 8.62 31.16 0.82
CA GLU A 60 7.76 31.97 1.68
C GLU A 60 8.58 32.83 2.64
N ARG A 61 8.02 33.99 2.99
CA ARG A 61 8.60 34.94 3.93
C ARG A 61 7.73 34.99 5.19
N LEU A 62 8.38 35.18 6.33
CA LEU A 62 7.70 35.19 7.63
C LEU A 62 6.67 36.32 7.75
N ASP A 63 6.91 37.45 7.10
CA ASP A 63 6.01 38.59 7.07
C ASP A 63 4.61 38.29 6.49
N ASN A 64 4.54 37.38 5.53
CA ASN A 64 3.28 36.94 4.93
C ASN A 64 2.57 35.85 5.74
N ILE A 65 3.28 35.15 6.61
CA ILE A 65 2.77 34.00 7.38
C ILE A 65 2.27 34.45 8.76
N VAL A 66 2.96 35.42 9.36
CA VAL A 66 2.84 35.76 10.77
C VAL A 66 1.96 36.99 10.92
N THR A 67 0.75 36.78 11.45
CA THR A 67 -0.12 37.90 11.82
C THR A 67 0.27 38.42 13.20
N PRO A 68 0.42 39.74 13.39
CA PRO A 68 0.68 40.31 14.71
C PRO A 68 -0.41 39.87 15.71
N GLY A 69 0.01 39.35 16.86
CA GLY A 69 -0.89 38.85 17.92
C GLY A 69 -1.25 37.36 17.84
N SER A 70 -0.77 36.62 16.86
CA SER A 70 -1.00 35.17 16.78
C SER A 70 -0.01 34.33 17.61
N SER A 71 -0.37 33.06 17.89
CA SER A 71 0.54 32.12 18.55
C SER A 71 1.72 31.75 17.62
N HIS A 72 2.95 31.95 18.11
CA HIS A 72 4.18 31.73 17.34
C HIS A 72 4.73 30.31 17.46
N THR A 73 3.88 29.29 17.32
CA THR A 73 4.30 27.88 17.41
C THR A 73 4.39 27.22 16.04
N MET A 74 5.58 26.75 15.66
CA MET A 74 5.81 25.94 14.45
C MET A 74 6.15 24.51 14.83
N HIS A 75 5.62 23.54 14.10
CA HIS A 75 6.02 22.14 14.26
C HIS A 75 7.11 21.79 13.24
N LEU A 76 8.19 21.17 13.72
CA LEU A 76 9.30 20.69 12.92
C LEU A 76 9.19 19.16 12.75
N ALA A 77 9.17 18.71 11.51
CA ALA A 77 9.38 17.32 11.15
C ALA A 77 10.76 17.18 10.48
N VAL A 78 11.61 16.30 11.03
CA VAL A 78 12.97 16.08 10.53
C VAL A 78 13.09 14.69 9.93
N HIS A 79 13.68 14.59 8.73
CA HIS A 79 14.02 13.30 8.14
C HIS A 79 15.17 12.62 8.91
N PRO A 80 15.11 11.31 9.22
CA PRO A 80 16.13 10.65 10.04
C PRO A 80 17.57 10.77 9.52
N SER A 81 17.77 10.80 8.19
CA SER A 81 19.10 10.96 7.59
C SER A 81 19.64 12.40 7.62
N ALA A 82 18.83 13.37 8.04
CA ALA A 82 19.20 14.77 8.08
C ALA A 82 19.81 15.19 9.42
N TRP A 83 19.83 14.32 10.42
CA TRP A 83 20.51 14.59 11.67
C TRP A 83 22.03 14.59 11.45
N THR A 84 22.73 15.67 11.83
CA THR A 84 24.20 15.67 11.83
C THR A 84 24.80 15.06 13.10
N GLY A 85 24.02 15.02 14.18
CA GLY A 85 24.37 14.36 15.45
C GLY A 85 23.18 13.60 16.03
N SER A 86 23.29 13.15 17.27
CA SER A 86 22.20 12.41 17.92
C SER A 86 20.98 13.31 18.14
N PRO A 87 19.75 12.87 17.77
CA PRO A 87 18.55 13.67 17.98
C PRO A 87 18.26 13.91 19.47
N PRO A 88 17.48 14.96 19.81
CA PRO A 88 17.11 15.26 21.19
C PRO A 88 16.45 14.04 21.85
N ASN A 89 16.78 13.78 23.12
CA ASN A 89 16.30 12.63 23.91
C ASN A 89 16.83 11.24 23.50
N SER A 90 17.86 11.16 22.65
CA SER A 90 18.58 9.90 22.38
C SER A 90 19.62 9.55 23.45
N THR A 91 19.62 10.23 24.61
CA THR A 91 20.45 9.89 25.77
C THR A 91 19.97 8.59 26.41
N THR A 92 20.11 7.49 25.69
CA THR A 92 20.54 6.25 26.32
C THR A 92 22.05 6.38 26.46
N THR A 93 22.49 7.06 27.52
CA THR A 93 23.88 6.92 27.98
C THR A 93 24.01 5.44 28.36
N PRO A 94 24.77 4.60 27.63
CA PRO A 94 25.10 3.30 28.18
C PRO A 94 25.83 3.56 29.50
N PRO A 95 25.46 2.91 30.62
CA PRO A 95 26.25 3.02 31.84
C PRO A 95 27.69 2.67 31.47
N ALA A 96 28.64 3.50 31.91
CA ALA A 96 30.06 3.25 31.70
C ALA A 96 30.40 1.89 32.34
N TYR A 97 30.36 0.83 31.54
CA TYR A 97 30.81 -0.48 31.92
C TYR A 97 32.32 -0.43 31.88
N ASN A 98 32.92 -0.11 33.02
CA ASN A 98 34.34 -0.25 33.25
C ASN A 98 34.63 -1.77 33.20
N PRO A 99 35.24 -2.33 32.14
CA PRO A 99 35.47 -3.75 32.07
C PRO A 99 36.60 -4.09 33.03
N ALA A 100 36.25 -4.66 34.19
CA ALA A 100 37.22 -5.38 35.00
C ALA A 100 37.82 -6.52 34.14
N PRO A 101 39.14 -6.77 34.24
CA PRO A 101 39.79 -7.84 33.48
C PRO A 101 39.14 -9.18 33.81
N PRO A 102 38.87 -10.04 32.80
CA PRO A 102 38.20 -11.31 33.01
C PRO A 102 39.06 -12.24 33.88
N PRO A 103 38.49 -12.91 34.89
CA PRO A 103 39.20 -13.96 35.60
C PRO A 103 39.52 -15.13 34.66
N PRO A 104 40.65 -15.84 34.86
CA PRO A 104 41.04 -16.97 34.03
C PRO A 104 39.96 -18.06 34.08
N ARG A 105 39.49 -18.48 32.91
CA ARG A 105 38.51 -19.56 32.79
C ARG A 105 39.16 -20.88 33.21
N PRO A 106 38.54 -21.68 34.10
CA PRO A 106 38.99 -23.04 34.35
C PRO A 106 38.78 -23.89 33.09
N ILE A 107 39.83 -24.61 32.71
CA ILE A 107 39.82 -25.61 31.64
C ILE A 107 38.91 -26.74 32.12
N VAL A 108 37.70 -26.80 31.57
CA VAL A 108 36.81 -27.96 31.75
C VAL A 108 37.17 -28.96 30.66
N THR A 109 37.94 -29.97 31.04
CA THR A 109 38.12 -31.19 30.25
C THR A 109 36.75 -31.88 30.11
N PRO A 110 36.34 -32.27 28.88
CA PRO A 110 35.11 -33.02 28.71
C PRO A 110 35.24 -34.38 29.40
N PRO A 111 34.23 -34.84 30.15
CA PRO A 111 34.24 -36.17 30.73
C PRO A 111 34.14 -37.22 29.63
N THR A 112 35.20 -38.01 29.50
CA THR A 112 35.22 -39.29 28.77
C THR A 112 34.25 -40.25 29.47
N TYR A 113 33.06 -40.44 28.92
CA TYR A 113 32.16 -41.52 29.33
C TYR A 113 32.57 -42.82 28.62
N PRO A 114 32.95 -43.88 29.35
CA PRO A 114 33.12 -45.21 28.77
C PRO A 114 31.76 -45.79 28.36
N GLY A 115 31.76 -46.50 27.25
CA GLY A 115 30.58 -46.89 26.48
C GLY A 115 29.48 -47.60 27.26
N GLN A 116 28.26 -47.15 27.01
CA GLN A 116 27.04 -47.91 27.27
C GLN A 116 26.45 -48.30 25.92
N GLN A 117 26.70 -49.56 25.53
CA GLN A 117 26.06 -50.21 24.41
C GLN A 117 24.56 -50.34 24.71
N THR A 118 23.72 -49.63 23.97
CA THR A 118 22.29 -49.87 23.98
C THR A 118 21.98 -51.10 23.11
N PRO A 119 21.25 -52.10 23.63
CA PRO A 119 20.83 -53.25 22.84
C PRO A 119 19.84 -52.78 21.77
N SER A 120 20.22 -52.97 20.52
CA SER A 120 19.37 -52.77 19.35
C SER A 120 18.28 -53.84 19.33
N TYR A 121 17.10 -53.52 19.86
CA TYR A 121 15.90 -54.28 19.55
C TYR A 121 15.46 -53.91 18.12
N MET A 122 15.86 -54.74 17.16
CA MET A 122 15.24 -54.81 15.84
C MET A 122 13.78 -55.27 16.02
N ALA A 123 12.86 -54.32 16.11
CA ALA A 123 11.46 -54.60 15.83
C ALA A 123 11.30 -54.66 14.30
N PRO A 124 10.74 -55.74 13.72
CA PRO A 124 10.46 -55.81 12.30
C PRO A 124 9.37 -54.79 11.98
N GLN A 125 9.74 -53.70 11.30
CA GLN A 125 8.75 -52.81 10.69
C GLN A 125 7.98 -53.62 9.63
N PRO A 126 6.64 -53.63 9.66
CA PRO A 126 5.87 -54.18 8.55
C PRO A 126 6.18 -53.35 7.32
N GLN A 127 6.74 -54.00 6.30
CA GLN A 127 6.94 -53.43 4.97
C GLN A 127 5.56 -53.06 4.41
N SER A 128 5.16 -51.80 4.58
CA SER A 128 4.06 -51.20 3.85
C SER A 128 4.42 -51.21 2.37
N LEU A 129 3.86 -52.16 1.62
CA LEU A 129 3.93 -52.27 0.16
C LEU A 129 3.23 -51.13 -0.59
N PHE A 130 2.77 -50.09 0.09
CA PHE A 130 2.32 -48.87 -0.54
C PHE A 130 3.48 -47.89 -0.62
N ALA A 131 4.20 -47.93 -1.75
CA ALA A 131 5.07 -46.84 -2.15
C ALA A 131 4.22 -45.55 -2.13
N PRO A 132 4.52 -44.55 -1.28
CA PRO A 132 3.86 -43.26 -1.41
C PRO A 132 4.27 -42.74 -2.77
N THR A 133 3.32 -42.63 -3.69
CA THR A 133 3.48 -41.83 -4.90
C THR A 133 3.89 -40.46 -4.39
N GLN A 134 5.18 -40.12 -4.50
CA GLN A 134 5.67 -38.81 -4.13
C GLN A 134 4.97 -37.84 -5.06
N MET A 135 3.86 -37.27 -4.60
CA MET A 135 3.27 -36.11 -5.23
C MET A 135 4.30 -35.01 -5.08
N VAL A 136 5.10 -34.83 -6.13
CA VAL A 136 6.05 -33.73 -6.28
C VAL A 136 5.27 -32.46 -5.98
N GLN A 137 5.46 -31.91 -4.79
CA GLN A 137 4.85 -30.63 -4.46
C GLN A 137 5.44 -29.61 -5.42
N PRO A 138 4.61 -28.88 -6.18
CA PRO A 138 5.11 -27.85 -7.07
C PRO A 138 5.84 -26.82 -6.22
N ALA A 139 7.10 -26.55 -6.57
CA ALA A 139 7.89 -25.52 -5.91
C ALA A 139 7.14 -24.17 -5.93
N PRO A 140 7.31 -23.33 -4.90
CA PRO A 140 6.66 -22.02 -4.86
C PRO A 140 6.93 -21.23 -6.14
N SER A 141 5.90 -20.58 -6.69
CA SER A 141 5.96 -19.95 -8.02
C SER A 141 7.03 -18.89 -8.19
N LEU A 142 7.50 -18.28 -7.10
CA LEU A 142 8.48 -17.19 -7.13
C LEU A 142 9.85 -17.62 -6.55
N THR A 143 10.12 -18.92 -6.42
CA THR A 143 11.36 -19.45 -5.82
C THR A 143 12.61 -18.96 -6.56
N PHE A 144 12.59 -18.98 -7.90
CA PHE A 144 13.69 -18.48 -8.73
C PHE A 144 13.94 -16.97 -8.53
N ILE A 145 12.88 -16.17 -8.39
CA ILE A 145 12.98 -14.72 -8.16
C ILE A 145 13.58 -14.44 -6.78
N ALA A 146 13.13 -15.16 -5.75
CA ALA A 146 13.67 -15.02 -4.40
C ALA A 146 15.15 -15.44 -4.33
N TYR A 147 15.51 -16.52 -5.02
CA TYR A 147 16.88 -16.99 -5.14
C TYR A 147 17.80 -15.93 -5.79
N THR A 148 17.40 -15.42 -6.96
CA THR A 148 18.18 -14.39 -7.68
C THR A 148 18.27 -13.08 -6.89
N HIS A 149 17.20 -12.69 -6.20
CA HIS A 149 17.19 -11.54 -5.29
C HIS A 149 18.22 -11.69 -4.17
N ASN A 150 18.20 -12.82 -3.46
CA ASN A 150 19.13 -13.07 -2.36
C ASN A 150 20.58 -13.17 -2.83
N ASN A 151 20.83 -13.79 -3.99
CA ASN A 151 22.17 -13.82 -4.59
C ASN A 151 22.67 -12.41 -4.94
N ALA A 152 21.81 -11.54 -5.48
CA ALA A 152 22.18 -10.16 -5.75
C ALA A 152 22.46 -9.36 -4.48
N LEU A 153 21.70 -9.57 -3.39
CA LEU A 153 22.01 -8.96 -2.09
C LEU A 153 23.35 -9.46 -1.53
N ALA A 154 23.59 -10.78 -1.56
CA ALA A 154 24.82 -11.38 -1.08
C ALA A 154 26.04 -10.85 -1.85
N ALA A 155 25.93 -10.73 -3.17
CA ALA A 155 26.97 -10.16 -4.03
C ALA A 155 27.26 -8.67 -3.74
N LEU A 156 26.32 -7.92 -3.16
CA LEU A 156 26.54 -6.53 -2.75
C LEU A 156 27.13 -6.42 -1.33
N THR A 157 26.75 -7.31 -0.39
CA THR A 157 27.14 -7.23 1.03
C THR A 157 28.46 -7.88 1.38
N GLU A 158 28.79 -9.00 0.73
CA GLU A 158 29.96 -9.80 1.08
C GLU A 158 31.13 -9.50 0.15
N ASN A 159 32.36 -9.64 0.66
CA ASN A 159 33.58 -9.56 -0.17
C ASN A 159 33.66 -10.79 -1.11
N TYR A 160 32.81 -10.81 -2.14
CA TYR A 160 32.91 -11.52 -3.42
C TYR A 160 33.58 -12.89 -3.48
N THR A 161 33.23 -13.85 -2.62
CA THR A 161 33.85 -15.18 -2.76
C THR A 161 33.00 -16.20 -3.53
N THR A 162 31.66 -16.20 -3.47
CA THR A 162 30.90 -17.18 -4.26
C THR A 162 29.45 -16.75 -4.55
N ILE A 163 29.15 -16.43 -5.81
CA ILE A 163 27.77 -16.49 -6.30
C ILE A 163 27.49 -17.97 -6.56
N SER A 164 26.58 -18.58 -5.79
CA SER A 164 26.20 -19.97 -6.04
C SER A 164 25.59 -20.08 -7.44
N SER A 165 26.07 -21.07 -8.21
CA SER A 165 25.41 -21.45 -9.45
C SER A 165 24.03 -22.04 -9.13
N PRO A 166 22.97 -21.68 -9.90
CA PRO A 166 21.66 -22.25 -9.69
C PRO A 166 21.68 -23.76 -9.92
N GLY A 167 21.30 -24.52 -8.88
CA GLY A 167 21.10 -25.97 -9.01
C GLY A 167 19.99 -26.32 -10.01
N PRO A 168 19.89 -27.60 -10.42
CA PRO A 168 18.90 -28.04 -11.41
C PRO A 168 17.44 -27.77 -10.99
N GLU A 169 17.15 -27.79 -9.69
CA GLU A 169 15.84 -27.45 -9.12
C GLU A 169 15.49 -25.96 -9.30
N ILE A 170 16.47 -25.08 -9.12
CA ILE A 170 16.26 -23.64 -9.32
C ILE A 170 16.06 -23.33 -10.80
N GLN A 171 16.76 -24.05 -11.68
CA GLN A 171 16.57 -23.94 -13.13
C GLN A 171 15.16 -24.39 -13.56
N SER A 172 14.61 -25.47 -12.99
CA SER A 172 13.23 -25.87 -13.30
C SER A 172 12.20 -24.88 -12.73
N ALA A 173 12.45 -24.29 -11.56
CA ALA A 173 11.62 -23.25 -10.98
C ALA A 173 11.58 -21.95 -11.82
N LYS A 174 12.59 -21.69 -12.65
CA LYS A 174 12.64 -20.53 -13.56
C LYS A 174 11.50 -20.51 -14.57
N ALA A 175 11.23 -21.65 -15.21
CA ALA A 175 10.14 -21.76 -16.20
C ALA A 175 8.77 -21.48 -15.55
N TYR A 176 8.59 -21.92 -14.31
CA TYR A 176 7.36 -21.69 -13.56
C TYR A 176 7.21 -20.24 -13.07
N ALA A 177 8.31 -19.62 -12.64
CA ALA A 177 8.32 -18.19 -12.33
C ALA A 177 7.98 -17.34 -13.55
N LYS A 178 8.51 -17.68 -14.73
CA LYS A 178 8.24 -16.98 -15.98
C LYS A 178 6.76 -17.00 -16.35
N THR A 179 6.15 -18.19 -16.40
CA THR A 179 4.72 -18.32 -16.73
C THR A 179 3.82 -17.63 -15.70
N THR A 180 4.21 -17.66 -14.42
CA THR A 180 3.49 -16.97 -13.35
C THR A 180 3.52 -15.46 -13.55
N ILE A 181 4.69 -14.87 -13.76
CA ILE A 181 4.86 -13.42 -13.96
C ILE A 181 4.09 -12.94 -15.21
N GLU A 182 4.18 -13.68 -16.31
CA GLU A 182 3.45 -13.40 -17.56
C GLU A 182 1.93 -13.46 -17.36
N SER A 183 1.43 -14.38 -16.52
CA SER A 183 0.00 -14.47 -16.19
C SER A 183 -0.53 -13.25 -15.41
N TYR A 184 0.36 -12.56 -14.68
CA TYR A 184 0.05 -11.30 -14.00
C TYR A 184 0.22 -10.07 -14.90
N GLY A 185 0.54 -10.25 -16.20
CA GLY A 185 0.70 -9.18 -17.17
C GLY A 185 2.06 -8.48 -17.13
N TYR A 186 3.04 -9.04 -16.42
CA TYR A 186 4.40 -8.53 -16.42
C TYR A 186 5.22 -9.17 -17.55
N ILE A 187 6.12 -8.38 -18.15
CA ILE A 187 7.07 -8.87 -19.14
C ILE A 187 8.26 -9.50 -18.40
N TRP A 188 8.69 -10.70 -18.81
CA TRP A 188 9.87 -11.36 -18.25
C TRP A 188 11.14 -10.55 -18.55
N PRO A 189 11.84 -9.99 -17.55
CA PRO A 189 13.05 -9.21 -17.77
C PRO A 189 14.23 -10.08 -18.26
N GLU A 190 14.88 -9.68 -19.35
CA GLU A 190 16.06 -10.38 -19.91
C GLU A 190 17.22 -10.51 -18.92
N ILE A 191 17.31 -9.62 -17.92
CA ILE A 191 18.33 -9.68 -16.88
C ILE A 191 18.22 -10.94 -16.01
N PHE A 192 17.08 -11.63 -15.99
CA PHE A 192 16.94 -12.93 -15.31
C PHE A 192 17.54 -14.09 -16.11
N ASP A 193 17.81 -13.88 -17.39
CA ASP A 193 18.46 -14.84 -18.28
C ASP A 193 19.96 -14.54 -18.45
N ALA A 194 20.38 -13.30 -18.21
CA ALA A 194 21.77 -12.89 -18.29
C ALA A 194 22.63 -13.54 -17.18
N PRO A 195 23.81 -14.09 -17.50
CA PRO A 195 24.75 -14.58 -16.49
C PRO A 195 25.36 -13.41 -15.70
N TYR A 196 25.70 -13.65 -14.43
CA TYR A 196 26.41 -12.65 -13.64
C TYR A 196 27.78 -12.33 -14.27
N PRO A 197 28.16 -11.05 -14.39
CA PRO A 197 29.48 -10.66 -14.88
C PRO A 197 30.59 -11.29 -14.04
N ALA A 198 31.70 -11.67 -14.68
CA ALA A 198 32.87 -12.19 -13.97
C ALA A 198 33.42 -11.14 -12.99
N VAL A 199 33.93 -11.61 -11.84
CA VAL A 199 34.56 -10.74 -10.84
C VAL A 199 35.90 -10.26 -11.42
N SER A 200 35.88 -9.10 -12.09
CA SER A 200 37.07 -8.44 -12.61
C SER A 200 37.91 -7.95 -11.43
N GLY A 201 39.08 -8.55 -11.22
CA GLY A 201 39.90 -8.39 -10.01
C GLY A 201 40.55 -7.02 -9.77
N GLU A 202 40.19 -5.97 -10.52
CA GLU A 202 41.04 -4.78 -10.62
C GLU A 202 40.59 -3.54 -9.86
N GLN A 203 39.35 -3.42 -9.35
CA GLN A 203 38.99 -2.27 -8.50
C GLN A 203 38.02 -2.65 -7.38
N ARG A 204 38.33 -2.22 -6.16
CA ARG A 204 37.42 -2.28 -5.01
C ARG A 204 36.23 -1.36 -5.35
N GLY A 205 35.14 -1.97 -5.80
CA GLY A 205 33.91 -1.25 -6.12
C GLY A 205 33.27 -0.60 -4.89
N VAL A 206 32.02 -0.23 -5.06
CA VAL A 206 31.21 0.42 -4.04
C VAL A 206 30.98 -0.53 -2.85
N LYS A 207 31.32 -0.12 -1.63
CA LYS A 207 31.12 -0.98 -0.45
C LYS A 207 29.71 -0.76 0.10
N TYR A 208 28.92 -1.82 0.17
CA TYR A 208 27.64 -1.83 0.87
C TYR A 208 27.80 -2.52 2.22
N GLU A 209 27.27 -1.92 3.28
CA GLU A 209 27.25 -2.48 4.62
C GLU A 209 25.81 -2.74 5.05
N ARG A 210 25.56 -3.90 5.66
CA ARG A 210 24.25 -4.20 6.26
C ARG A 210 24.15 -3.44 7.58
N VAL A 211 23.18 -2.53 7.67
CA VAL A 211 22.93 -1.72 8.87
C VAL A 211 21.51 -2.00 9.35
N THR A 212 21.37 -2.34 10.62
CA THR A 212 20.06 -2.55 11.25
C THR A 212 19.53 -1.22 11.77
N ILE A 213 18.44 -0.71 11.20
CA ILE A 213 17.77 0.53 11.62
C ILE A 213 16.36 0.15 12.10
N HIS A 214 16.03 0.42 13.37
CA HIS A 214 14.74 0.03 13.98
C HIS A 214 14.42 -1.47 13.88
N GLY A 215 15.42 -2.33 14.08
CA GLY A 215 15.26 -3.79 14.04
C GLY A 215 15.01 -4.38 12.64
N ARG A 216 15.22 -3.57 11.58
CA ARG A 216 15.16 -4.01 10.18
C ARG A 216 16.50 -3.78 9.51
N ASP A 217 16.87 -4.69 8.62
CA ASP A 217 18.15 -4.61 7.94
C ASP A 217 18.05 -3.81 6.65
N TYR A 218 19.00 -2.90 6.47
CA TYR A 218 19.14 -2.05 5.30
C TYR A 218 20.54 -2.20 4.71
N LEU A 219 20.68 -1.91 3.42
CA LEU A 219 21.97 -1.70 2.78
C LEU A 219 22.34 -0.22 2.85
N SER A 220 23.43 0.08 3.56
CA SER A 220 24.02 1.41 3.65
C SER A 220 25.25 1.50 2.75
N LEU A 221 25.42 2.64 2.08
CA LEU A 221 26.55 2.90 1.19
C LEU A 221 27.74 3.42 1.99
N ALA A 222 28.80 2.62 2.14
CA ALA A 222 29.99 3.02 2.90
C ALA A 222 30.96 3.87 2.07
N THR A 223 31.05 3.64 0.76
CA THR A 223 31.94 4.40 -0.15
C THR A 223 31.14 5.08 -1.28
N PRO A 224 30.50 6.22 -1.00
CA PRO A 224 29.62 6.89 -1.98
C PRO A 224 30.35 7.42 -3.23
N ASN A 225 31.67 7.63 -3.14
CA ASN A 225 32.48 8.19 -4.23
C ASN A 225 33.14 7.11 -5.11
N ALA A 226 32.95 5.82 -4.78
CA ALA A 226 33.52 4.73 -5.59
C ALA A 226 32.63 4.46 -6.81
N THR A 227 33.24 4.02 -7.90
CA THR A 227 32.51 3.55 -9.09
C THR A 227 32.04 2.11 -8.88
N PRO A 228 30.75 1.80 -9.12
CA PRO A 228 30.25 0.44 -8.97
C PRO A 228 30.91 -0.48 -10.00
N THR A 229 31.25 -1.72 -9.61
CA THR A 229 31.74 -2.71 -10.57
C THR A 229 30.61 -3.17 -11.50
N PRO A 230 30.91 -3.75 -12.68
CA PRO A 230 29.87 -4.29 -13.58
C PRO A 230 28.97 -5.33 -12.88
N LEU A 231 29.54 -6.11 -11.98
CA LEU A 231 28.78 -7.07 -11.16
C LEU A 231 27.81 -6.36 -10.21
N GLN A 232 28.23 -5.27 -9.56
CA GLN A 232 27.36 -4.48 -8.70
C GLN A 232 26.24 -3.80 -9.47
N GLU A 233 26.57 -3.22 -10.62
CA GLU A 233 25.58 -2.61 -11.51
C GLU A 233 24.53 -3.64 -11.94
N HIS A 234 24.97 -4.83 -12.34
CA HIS A 234 24.09 -5.95 -12.66
C HIS A 234 23.20 -6.34 -11.47
N CYS A 235 23.75 -6.47 -10.26
CA CYS A 235 22.99 -6.81 -9.05
C CYS A 235 21.95 -5.74 -8.70
N LEU A 236 22.32 -4.45 -8.74
CA LEU A 236 21.39 -3.34 -8.47
C LEU A 236 20.25 -3.30 -9.49
N LYS A 237 20.58 -3.53 -10.77
CA LYS A 237 19.58 -3.63 -11.83
C LYS A 237 18.66 -4.83 -11.60
N LEU A 238 19.19 -5.99 -11.21
CA LEU A 238 18.40 -7.18 -10.88
C LEU A 238 17.48 -6.96 -9.66
N LEU A 239 17.97 -6.30 -8.60
CA LEU A 239 17.18 -5.95 -7.42
C LEU A 239 16.02 -5.02 -7.77
N THR A 240 16.22 -4.11 -8.73
CA THR A 240 15.20 -3.19 -9.23
C THR A 240 14.01 -3.95 -9.86
N TYR A 241 14.26 -5.09 -10.52
CA TYR A 241 13.19 -5.93 -11.08
C TYR A 241 12.62 -6.92 -10.08
N THR A 242 13.44 -7.57 -9.25
CA THR A 242 12.97 -8.59 -8.30
C THR A 242 12.13 -8.00 -7.17
N PHE A 243 12.45 -6.79 -6.69
CA PHE A 243 11.74 -6.17 -5.57
C PHE A 243 10.22 -6.02 -5.79
N PRO A 244 9.73 -5.43 -6.90
CA PRO A 244 8.29 -5.38 -7.15
C PRO A 244 7.69 -6.77 -7.40
N LEU A 245 8.43 -7.70 -8.00
CA LEU A 245 7.93 -9.03 -8.30
C LEU A 245 7.73 -9.90 -7.05
N LEU A 246 8.57 -9.74 -6.03
CA LEU A 246 8.41 -10.43 -4.74
C LEU A 246 7.20 -9.93 -3.94
N SER A 247 6.61 -8.80 -4.33
CA SER A 247 5.35 -8.31 -3.74
C SER A 247 4.10 -8.93 -4.38
N VAL A 248 4.24 -9.62 -5.52
CA VAL A 248 3.10 -10.28 -6.17
C VAL A 248 2.61 -11.41 -5.25
N PRO A 249 1.32 -11.42 -4.88
CA PRO A 249 0.79 -12.43 -3.98
C PRO A 249 0.92 -13.82 -4.63
N SER A 250 1.76 -14.67 -4.05
CA SER A 250 1.90 -16.07 -4.44
C SER A 250 0.55 -16.77 -4.24
N SER A 251 -0.20 -16.98 -5.32
CA SER A 251 -1.57 -17.51 -5.32
C SER A 251 -1.68 -18.98 -4.91
N ILE A 252 -0.62 -19.60 -4.39
CA ILE A 252 -0.59 -20.98 -3.95
C ILE A 252 -0.85 -21.01 -2.44
N THR A 253 -2.13 -20.96 -2.08
CA THR A 253 -2.61 -21.53 -0.81
C THR A 253 -3.54 -22.67 -1.17
N THR A 254 -2.99 -23.79 -1.61
CA THR A 254 -3.70 -25.07 -1.54
C THR A 254 -3.79 -25.44 -0.07
N PRO A 255 -4.98 -25.55 0.54
CA PRO A 255 -5.10 -26.06 1.89
C PRO A 255 -4.83 -27.57 1.84
N ALA A 256 -3.57 -27.97 2.06
CA ALA A 256 -3.26 -29.35 2.39
C ALA A 256 -3.83 -29.61 3.78
N ALA A 257 -4.99 -30.26 3.82
CA ALA A 257 -5.55 -30.84 5.04
C ALA A 257 -4.67 -32.02 5.48
N TYR A 258 -3.60 -31.75 6.21
CA TYR A 258 -2.92 -32.76 7.02
C TYR A 258 -2.58 -32.17 8.39
N THR A 259 -3.34 -32.62 9.38
CA THR A 259 -3.04 -32.50 10.80
C THR A 259 -1.74 -33.26 11.10
N ALA A 260 -0.65 -32.52 11.33
CA ALA A 260 0.52 -33.01 12.03
C ALA A 260 0.80 -32.09 13.24
N PRO A 261 1.21 -32.64 14.40
CA PRO A 261 1.36 -31.89 15.63
C PRO A 261 2.55 -30.94 15.54
N GLN A 262 2.32 -29.70 15.99
CA GLN A 262 3.28 -28.61 15.99
C GLN A 262 4.48 -28.88 16.90
N THR A 263 5.67 -28.58 16.41
CA THR A 263 6.76 -28.05 17.25
C THR A 263 7.61 -27.07 16.45
N VAL A 264 7.67 -25.83 16.97
CA VAL A 264 8.54 -24.70 16.60
C VAL A 264 8.26 -24.03 15.24
N ARG A 265 7.54 -22.91 15.32
CA ARG A 265 7.17 -22.02 14.21
C ARG A 265 7.94 -20.70 14.35
N PRO A 266 8.83 -20.29 13.42
CA PRO A 266 9.23 -18.90 13.31
C PRO A 266 8.10 -18.11 12.65
N GLU A 267 7.67 -17.01 13.26
CA GLU A 267 6.61 -16.12 12.75
C GLU A 267 7.04 -15.44 11.44
N HIS A 268 6.65 -16.00 10.29
CA HIS A 268 6.62 -15.25 9.04
C HIS A 268 5.29 -14.51 8.92
N ILE A 269 5.29 -13.24 9.31
CA ILE A 269 4.23 -12.28 9.00
C ILE A 269 4.28 -12.01 7.49
N ALA A 270 3.32 -12.54 6.74
CA ALA A 270 3.13 -12.20 5.33
C ALA A 270 2.65 -10.74 5.25
N LEU A 271 3.50 -9.84 4.76
CA LEU A 271 3.14 -8.43 4.55
C LEU A 271 2.24 -8.28 3.30
N PRO A 272 1.15 -7.48 3.38
CA PRO A 272 0.36 -7.08 2.22
C PRO A 272 1.17 -6.18 1.26
N PRO A 273 0.96 -6.27 -0.07
CA PRO A 273 1.78 -5.63 -1.11
C PRO A 273 1.82 -4.09 -1.15
N HIS A 274 1.16 -3.39 -0.23
CA HIS A 274 1.08 -1.92 -0.19
C HIS A 274 1.57 -1.30 1.13
N MET A 275 2.07 -2.11 2.08
CA MET A 275 2.59 -1.61 3.36
C MET A 275 4.08 -1.25 3.35
N ASN A 276 4.63 -0.86 2.20
CA ASN A 276 5.94 -0.21 2.14
C ASN A 276 5.82 1.29 1.82
N PRO A 277 5.45 2.15 2.80
CA PRO A 277 5.50 3.60 2.64
C PRO A 277 6.94 4.14 2.50
N TYR A 278 7.95 3.26 2.52
CA TYR A 278 9.37 3.58 2.37
C TYR A 278 9.95 3.24 1.00
N LEU A 279 9.15 2.91 -0.02
CA LEU A 279 9.64 2.94 -1.40
C LEU A 279 9.92 4.41 -1.73
N PRO A 280 11.20 4.85 -1.77
CA PRO A 280 11.50 6.26 -2.00
C PRO A 280 10.99 6.59 -3.39
N GLN A 281 10.12 7.59 -3.53
CA GLN A 281 9.80 8.19 -4.84
C GLN A 281 11.09 8.63 -5.58
N ASN A 282 12.20 8.79 -4.85
CA ASN A 282 13.54 9.06 -5.35
C ASN A 282 14.31 7.85 -5.91
N VAL A 283 13.79 6.61 -5.85
CA VAL A 283 14.48 5.47 -6.48
C VAL A 283 14.48 5.63 -8.00
N ASN A 284 13.37 6.03 -8.61
CA ASN A 284 13.36 6.34 -10.04
C ASN A 284 14.29 7.51 -10.40
N ALA A 285 14.41 8.53 -9.54
CA ALA A 285 15.33 9.66 -9.75
C ALA A 285 16.81 9.25 -9.60
N ARG A 286 17.15 8.40 -8.63
CA ARG A 286 18.51 7.84 -8.47
C ARG A 286 18.86 6.83 -9.55
N LEU A 287 17.91 6.01 -10.00
CA LEU A 287 18.08 5.09 -11.12
C LEU A 287 18.33 5.85 -12.43
N GLN A 288 17.62 6.97 -12.65
CA GLN A 288 17.88 7.88 -13.76
C GLN A 288 19.28 8.53 -13.65
N GLY A 289 19.72 8.88 -12.44
CA GLY A 289 21.09 9.36 -12.20
C GLY A 289 22.19 8.32 -12.47
N LEU A 290 21.85 7.03 -12.46
CA LEU A 290 22.73 5.91 -12.83
C LEU A 290 22.56 5.48 -14.30
N GLY A 291 21.81 6.23 -15.12
CA GLY A 291 21.58 5.91 -16.53
C GLY A 291 20.62 4.74 -16.79
N LEU A 292 19.90 4.27 -15.77
CA LEU A 292 18.96 3.15 -15.90
C LEU A 292 17.56 3.64 -16.30
N GLN A 293 16.86 2.85 -17.14
CA GLN A 293 15.52 3.21 -17.62
C GLN A 293 14.51 3.30 -16.47
N PRO A 294 13.60 4.30 -16.48
CA PRO A 294 12.59 4.46 -15.45
C PRO A 294 11.61 3.27 -15.46
N LEU A 295 11.31 2.74 -14.27
CA LEU A 295 10.30 1.69 -14.09
C LEU A 295 8.92 2.21 -14.56
N ARG A 296 8.49 1.78 -15.76
CA ARG A 296 7.11 1.90 -16.21
C ARG A 296 6.29 0.77 -15.60
N VAL A 297 5.92 0.92 -14.32
CA VAL A 297 4.88 0.06 -13.75
C VAL A 297 3.56 0.54 -14.36
N ALA A 298 2.88 -0.31 -15.13
CA ALA A 298 1.49 -0.06 -15.54
C ALA A 298 0.66 0.12 -14.27
N GLN A 299 0.26 1.36 -14.00
CA GLN A 299 -0.31 1.79 -12.74
C GLN A 299 -1.59 1.00 -12.44
N PRO A 300 -1.62 0.09 -11.44
CA PRO A 300 -2.86 -0.53 -11.05
C PRO A 300 -3.76 0.53 -10.40
N ALA A 301 -5.06 0.45 -10.67
CA ALA A 301 -6.08 1.34 -10.13
C ALA A 301 -5.92 1.52 -8.60
N PRO A 302 -6.11 2.74 -8.05
CA PRO A 302 -5.76 3.04 -6.67
C PRO A 302 -6.65 2.25 -5.71
N ALA A 303 -6.07 1.25 -5.07
CA ALA A 303 -6.68 0.53 -3.97
C ALA A 303 -6.60 1.36 -2.68
N ALA A 304 -7.79 1.73 -2.20
CA ALA A 304 -8.19 2.04 -0.82
C ALA A 304 -7.24 2.88 0.04
N ALA A 305 -7.72 4.08 0.39
CA ALA A 305 -7.10 4.98 1.35
C ALA A 305 -6.84 4.29 2.70
N GLU A 306 -5.55 4.21 3.00
CA GLU A 306 -4.87 4.01 4.28
C GLU A 306 -5.73 4.39 5.51
N ALA A 307 -6.12 3.38 6.30
CA ALA A 307 -6.77 3.59 7.58
C ALA A 307 -5.76 4.19 8.56
N ARG A 308 -5.72 5.52 8.65
CA ARG A 308 -4.97 6.23 9.70
C ARG A 308 -5.38 5.67 11.05
N ALA A 309 -4.38 5.35 11.88
CA ALA A 309 -4.57 4.97 13.27
C ALA A 309 -5.42 6.04 13.97
N ILE A 310 -6.70 5.73 14.17
CA ILE A 310 -7.59 6.56 14.97
C ILE A 310 -6.92 6.63 16.34
N PRO A 311 -6.67 7.83 16.91
CA PRO A 311 -6.06 7.94 18.22
C PRO A 311 -7.03 7.33 19.23
N ILE A 312 -6.82 6.04 19.57
CA ILE A 312 -7.69 5.25 20.43
C ILE A 312 -7.94 5.98 21.75
N ARG A 313 -6.94 6.75 22.21
CA ARG A 313 -7.01 7.58 23.42
C ARG A 313 -8.14 8.63 23.40
N ALA A 314 -8.50 9.18 22.24
CA ALA A 314 -9.60 10.15 22.11
C ALA A 314 -10.99 9.48 22.16
N LEU A 315 -11.10 8.20 21.80
CA LEU A 315 -12.33 7.41 21.91
C LEU A 315 -12.54 6.82 23.31
N LEU A 316 -11.46 6.59 24.05
CA LEU A 316 -11.50 5.85 25.32
C LEU A 316 -12.20 6.65 26.43
N ALA A 317 -11.98 7.97 26.51
CA ALA A 317 -12.63 8.83 27.50
C ALA A 317 -14.16 8.91 27.34
N PRO A 318 -14.74 9.20 26.16
CA PRO A 318 -16.20 9.21 26.00
C PRO A 318 -16.83 7.82 26.14
N LEU A 319 -16.14 6.75 25.74
CA LEU A 319 -16.64 5.37 25.97
C LEU A 319 -16.68 5.02 27.46
N MET A 320 -15.65 5.39 28.24
CA MET A 320 -15.63 5.19 29.69
C MET A 320 -16.72 6.01 30.41
N LEU A 321 -16.97 7.24 29.96
CA LEU A 321 -18.07 8.05 30.49
C LEU A 321 -19.43 7.42 30.15
N LEU A 322 -19.59 6.90 28.93
CA LEU A 322 -20.81 6.23 28.48
C LEU A 322 -21.07 4.95 29.28
N THR A 323 -20.08 4.07 29.45
CA THR A 323 -20.23 2.85 30.25
C THR A 323 -20.63 3.18 31.69
N LEU A 324 -19.96 4.16 32.31
CA LEU A 324 -20.30 4.61 33.66
C LEU A 324 -21.73 5.18 33.74
N ARG A 325 -22.14 6.01 32.78
CA ARG A 325 -23.51 6.55 32.70
C ARG A 325 -24.56 5.46 32.51
N THR A 326 -24.25 4.43 31.70
CA THR A 326 -25.15 3.28 31.50
C THR A 326 -25.26 2.41 32.74
N MET A 327 -24.16 2.24 33.49
CA MET A 327 -24.18 1.59 34.81
C MET A 327 -25.07 2.34 35.79
N PHE A 328 -25.00 3.67 35.85
CA PHE A 328 -25.89 4.47 36.70
C PHE A 328 -27.37 4.31 36.30
N LEU A 329 -27.68 4.34 35.01
CA LEU A 329 -29.06 4.12 34.54
C LEU A 329 -29.58 2.72 34.91
N LEU A 330 -28.75 1.69 34.76
CA LEU A 330 -29.10 0.32 35.14
C LEU A 330 -29.23 0.14 36.67
N TYR A 331 -28.49 0.92 37.45
CA TYR A 331 -28.59 0.92 38.91
C TYR A 331 -29.91 1.52 39.39
N PHE A 332 -30.33 2.67 38.85
CA PHE A 332 -31.60 3.31 39.24
C PHE A 332 -32.82 2.69 38.58
N PHE A 333 -32.68 2.12 37.39
CA PHE A 333 -33.75 1.49 36.65
C PHE A 333 -33.40 0.03 36.38
N SER A 334 -33.84 -0.86 37.26
CA SER A 334 -33.65 -2.30 37.08
C SER A 334 -34.37 -2.76 35.80
N PRO A 335 -33.63 -3.13 34.73
CA PRO A 335 -34.23 -3.47 33.45
C PRO A 335 -35.07 -4.77 33.54
N PHE A 336 -34.81 -5.60 34.55
CA PHE A 336 -35.50 -6.87 34.75
C PHE A 336 -36.94 -6.70 35.24
N GLN A 337 -37.27 -5.59 35.91
CA GLN A 337 -38.63 -5.36 36.38
C GLN A 337 -39.51 -4.68 35.32
N LYS A 338 -38.90 -3.95 34.36
CA LYS A 338 -39.61 -3.22 33.30
C LYS A 338 -38.86 -3.37 31.98
N PRO A 339 -39.16 -4.40 31.16
CA PRO A 339 -38.42 -4.67 29.92
C PRO A 339 -38.48 -3.51 28.93
N LEU A 340 -39.57 -2.74 28.91
CA LEU A 340 -39.70 -1.51 28.11
C LEU A 340 -38.58 -0.50 28.40
N PHE A 341 -38.21 -0.35 29.67
CA PHE A 341 -37.10 0.54 30.06
C PHE A 341 -35.76 0.02 29.54
N GLY A 342 -35.56 -1.30 29.54
CA GLY A 342 -34.38 -1.93 28.92
C GLY A 342 -34.27 -1.59 27.42
N PHE A 343 -35.38 -1.64 26.68
CA PHE A 343 -35.40 -1.25 25.26
C PHE A 343 -35.07 0.24 25.05
N ILE A 344 -35.63 1.13 25.87
CA ILE A 344 -35.36 2.58 25.79
C ILE A 344 -33.90 2.88 26.10
N VAL A 345 -33.34 2.29 27.16
CA VAL A 345 -31.93 2.45 27.53
C VAL A 345 -31.02 1.87 26.43
N GLY A 346 -31.37 0.72 25.86
CA GLY A 346 -30.64 0.12 24.74
C GLY A 346 -30.63 1.00 23.49
N ALA A 347 -31.79 1.56 23.12
CA ALA A 347 -31.90 2.50 22.00
C ALA A 347 -31.10 3.79 22.26
N TRP A 348 -31.12 4.30 23.48
CA TRP A 348 -30.34 5.48 23.88
C TRP A 348 -28.82 5.21 23.82
N LEU A 349 -28.38 4.03 24.28
CA LEU A 349 -26.98 3.60 24.25
C LEU A 349 -26.49 3.45 22.80
N LEU A 350 -27.30 2.86 21.93
CA LEU A 350 -27.06 2.80 20.49
C LEU A 350 -26.94 4.20 19.88
N TYR A 351 -27.83 5.12 20.23
CA TYR A 351 -27.81 6.51 19.75
C TYR A 351 -26.52 7.26 20.16
N GLU A 352 -26.12 7.19 21.43
CA GLU A 352 -24.90 7.84 21.92
C GLU A 352 -23.62 7.19 21.36
N THR A 353 -23.59 5.85 21.25
CA THR A 353 -22.47 5.14 20.62
C THR A 353 -22.35 5.53 19.15
N TRP A 354 -23.47 5.68 18.45
CA TRP A 354 -23.50 6.17 17.08
C TRP A 354 -23.00 7.62 16.98
N ASN A 355 -23.39 8.48 17.91
CA ASN A 355 -22.99 9.90 17.93
C ASN A 355 -21.48 10.07 18.22
N THR A 356 -20.94 9.29 19.16
CA THR A 356 -19.50 9.26 19.46
C THR A 356 -18.68 8.73 18.29
N ILE A 357 -19.15 7.67 17.62
CA ILE A 357 -18.57 7.18 16.37
C ILE A 357 -18.61 8.27 15.29
N ARG A 358 -19.76 8.93 15.08
CA ARG A 358 -19.90 10.01 14.09
C ARG A 358 -18.95 11.18 14.37
N ASN A 359 -18.80 11.58 15.63
CA ASN A 359 -17.88 12.63 16.04
C ASN A 359 -16.41 12.21 15.88
N ALA A 360 -16.07 10.94 16.16
CA ALA A 360 -14.72 10.41 16.01
C ALA A 360 -14.31 10.21 14.55
N LEU A 361 -15.24 9.83 13.67
CA LEU A 361 -15.01 9.78 12.23
C LEU A 361 -14.94 11.18 11.60
N GLY A 362 -15.42 12.20 12.33
CA GLY A 362 -15.42 13.61 11.95
C GLY A 362 -16.47 13.89 10.89
N ASP A 363 -17.29 14.92 11.13
CA ASP A 363 -18.32 15.33 10.17
C ASP A 363 -17.67 15.74 8.83
N PRO A 364 -17.85 14.95 7.75
CA PRO A 364 -17.24 15.26 6.46
C PRO A 364 -17.80 16.57 5.90
N ALA A 365 -18.99 17.01 6.30
CA ALA A 365 -19.59 18.25 5.85
C ALA A 365 -18.87 19.49 6.40
N ALA A 366 -18.43 19.46 7.67
CA ALA A 366 -17.64 20.53 8.26
C ALA A 366 -16.27 20.68 7.57
N ARG A 367 -15.61 19.55 7.28
CA ARG A 367 -14.33 19.55 6.52
C ARG A 367 -14.49 19.96 5.04
N ASN A 368 -15.62 19.66 4.41
CA ASN A 368 -15.88 20.10 3.04
C ASN A 368 -16.25 21.57 2.96
N ARG A 369 -16.90 22.16 3.96
CA ARG A 369 -17.20 23.61 4.00
C ARG A 369 -15.93 24.45 4.01
N ASP A 370 -14.95 24.05 4.82
CA ASP A 370 -13.64 24.71 4.88
C ASP A 370 -12.81 24.50 3.61
N ARG A 371 -12.94 23.33 2.94
CA ARG A 371 -12.27 23.04 1.66
C ARG A 371 -12.90 23.74 0.45
N VAL A 372 -14.22 23.88 0.40
CA VAL A 372 -14.92 24.60 -0.68
C VAL A 372 -14.66 26.10 -0.57
N ALA A 373 -14.57 26.64 0.65
CA ALA A 373 -14.10 28.01 0.86
C ALA A 373 -12.64 28.21 0.43
N GLN A 374 -11.77 27.20 0.61
CA GLN A 374 -10.38 27.21 0.14
C GLN A 374 -10.22 27.12 -1.39
N ASN A 375 -11.03 26.30 -2.07
CA ASN A 375 -10.92 26.13 -3.53
C ASN A 375 -11.61 27.24 -4.33
N ALA A 376 -12.63 27.91 -3.76
CA ALA A 376 -13.26 29.07 -4.40
C ALA A 376 -12.31 30.27 -4.51
N GLY A 377 -11.31 30.38 -3.62
CA GLY A 377 -10.31 31.46 -3.68
C GLY A 377 -9.15 31.23 -4.65
N ASN A 378 -9.00 30.04 -5.24
CA ASN A 378 -7.80 29.64 -5.97
C ASN A 378 -7.97 29.47 -7.48
N ASN A 379 -9.19 29.68 -8.03
CA ASN A 379 -9.49 29.51 -9.46
C ASN A 379 -9.88 30.83 -10.18
N GLY A 380 -9.73 31.97 -9.51
CA GLY A 380 -10.17 33.28 -10.03
C GLY A 380 -9.10 34.12 -10.71
N ASN A 381 -7.84 33.69 -10.83
CA ASN A 381 -6.79 34.58 -11.31
C ASN A 381 -5.83 33.88 -12.28
N GLY A 382 -6.14 33.94 -13.57
CA GLY A 382 -5.29 33.39 -14.61
C GLY A 382 -5.81 33.52 -16.03
N ASN A 383 -6.34 34.68 -16.45
CA ASN A 383 -6.10 35.17 -17.82
C ASN A 383 -6.53 36.64 -18.01
N GLY A 384 -5.52 37.50 -18.13
CA GLY A 384 -5.56 38.94 -18.47
C GLY A 384 -4.21 39.50 -18.02
N ASN A 385 -3.32 40.07 -18.83
CA ASN A 385 -3.30 40.86 -20.07
C ASN A 385 -1.93 40.53 -20.77
N GLY A 386 -1.62 40.73 -22.05
CA GLY A 386 -1.70 41.95 -22.87
C GLY A 386 -0.28 42.52 -23.18
N GLN A 387 0.08 42.59 -24.48
CA GLN A 387 1.05 43.50 -25.19
C GLN A 387 2.57 43.34 -24.92
N GLY A 388 3.53 43.42 -25.86
CA GLY A 388 3.72 43.63 -27.31
C GLY A 388 5.07 42.98 -27.73
N ALA A 389 5.65 42.95 -28.94
CA ALA A 389 5.63 43.82 -30.11
C ALA A 389 6.25 43.10 -31.35
N GLY A 390 5.85 43.49 -32.57
CA GLY A 390 6.71 43.55 -33.77
C GLY A 390 6.90 42.31 -34.67
N GLY A 391 6.18 42.23 -35.79
CA GLY A 391 6.53 41.37 -36.94
C GLY A 391 5.55 41.51 -38.13
N PRO A 392 6.01 41.70 -39.39
CA PRO A 392 5.17 42.08 -40.53
C PRO A 392 4.33 40.91 -41.10
N PRO A 393 3.23 41.21 -41.82
CA PRO A 393 2.24 40.21 -42.23
C PRO A 393 2.64 39.50 -43.52
N ALA A 394 2.49 38.17 -43.55
CA ALA A 394 2.51 37.37 -44.78
C ALA A 394 1.07 36.95 -45.15
N PRO A 395 0.66 37.05 -46.42
CA PRO A 395 -0.71 36.74 -46.84
C PRO A 395 -0.89 35.29 -47.33
N ASN A 396 -2.14 34.84 -47.25
CA ASN A 396 -2.75 33.72 -47.99
C ASN A 396 -2.34 32.29 -47.65
N ARG A 397 -3.28 31.54 -47.01
CA ARG A 397 -3.73 30.28 -47.63
C ARG A 397 -5.16 29.88 -47.22
N ALA A 398 -6.02 29.99 -48.21
CA ALA A 398 -7.13 29.12 -48.63
C ALA A 398 -8.06 28.50 -47.58
N ALA A 399 -9.31 28.91 -47.72
CA ALA A 399 -10.52 28.28 -47.23
C ALA A 399 -10.65 26.80 -47.62
N ASN A 400 -11.22 26.01 -46.70
CA ASN A 400 -11.93 24.78 -47.04
C ASN A 400 -13.27 24.76 -46.26
N PRO A 401 -14.43 24.79 -46.94
CA PRO A 401 -15.74 24.74 -46.29
C PRO A 401 -16.40 23.37 -46.48
N GLN A 402 -16.60 22.62 -45.39
CA GLN A 402 -17.57 21.51 -45.19
C GLN A 402 -17.06 20.71 -43.97
N ALA A 403 -17.78 20.44 -42.90
CA ALA A 403 -19.21 20.20 -42.76
C ALA A 403 -19.74 20.72 -41.41
N GLN A 404 -20.99 21.17 -41.45
CA GLN A 404 -21.83 21.42 -40.29
C GLN A 404 -22.14 20.09 -39.58
N GLY A 405 -22.01 20.06 -38.26
CA GLY A 405 -22.45 18.94 -37.43
C GLY A 405 -22.13 19.16 -35.95
N GLU A 406 -23.16 19.55 -35.19
CA GLU A 406 -23.28 19.55 -33.72
C GLU A 406 -22.32 20.43 -32.89
N HIS A 407 -22.89 21.51 -32.34
CA HIS A 407 -22.40 22.21 -31.15
C HIS A 407 -22.35 21.25 -29.95
N ARG A 408 -21.24 20.53 -29.78
CA ARG A 408 -20.81 20.06 -28.46
C ARG A 408 -20.00 21.19 -27.83
N GLY A 409 -20.56 21.79 -26.78
CA GLY A 409 -19.82 22.70 -25.91
C GLY A 409 -18.54 22.04 -25.39
N PRO A 410 -17.54 22.84 -24.96
CA PRO A 410 -16.27 22.33 -24.49
C PRO A 410 -16.50 21.39 -23.30
N VAL A 411 -16.29 20.09 -23.55
CA VAL A 411 -16.18 19.10 -22.49
C VAL A 411 -14.95 19.49 -21.68
N PRO A 412 -15.09 19.87 -20.39
CA PRO A 412 -13.93 20.16 -19.57
C PRO A 412 -13.04 18.90 -19.52
N PRO A 413 -11.71 19.02 -19.63
CA PRO A 413 -10.82 17.89 -19.49
C PRO A 413 -11.09 17.21 -18.15
N PRO A 414 -11.11 15.86 -18.08
CA PRO A 414 -11.32 15.17 -16.81
C PRO A 414 -10.24 15.61 -15.85
N ALA A 415 -10.63 16.39 -14.83
CA ALA A 415 -9.76 16.81 -13.77
C ALA A 415 -9.17 15.56 -13.12
N SER A 416 -7.92 15.25 -13.46
CA SER A 416 -7.16 14.09 -13.00
C SER A 416 -6.63 14.32 -11.59
N GLY A 417 -7.51 14.75 -10.69
CA GLY A 417 -7.28 14.81 -9.26
C GLY A 417 -8.31 13.91 -8.60
N ILE A 418 -7.97 12.64 -8.42
CA ILE A 418 -8.81 11.74 -7.62
C ILE A 418 -8.80 12.32 -6.20
N PRO A 419 -9.93 12.82 -5.68
CA PRO A 419 -9.98 13.38 -4.33
C PRO A 419 -9.54 12.28 -3.36
N GLN A 420 -8.57 12.58 -2.49
CA GLN A 420 -8.16 11.66 -1.45
C GLN A 420 -9.39 11.32 -0.60
N ALA A 421 -9.90 10.11 -0.81
CA ALA A 421 -11.07 9.60 -0.12
C ALA A 421 -10.78 9.63 1.39
N SER A 422 -11.65 10.29 2.15
CA SER A 422 -11.50 10.31 3.60
C SER A 422 -11.61 8.87 4.15
N GLY A 423 -11.00 8.57 5.30
CA GLY A 423 -11.07 7.20 5.87
C GLY A 423 -12.51 6.71 6.08
N HIS A 424 -13.45 7.63 6.32
CA HIS A 424 -14.89 7.33 6.34
C HIS A 424 -15.42 6.87 4.98
N ASP A 425 -14.95 7.49 3.89
CA ASP A 425 -15.30 7.06 2.54
C ASP A 425 -14.74 5.67 2.23
N ALA A 426 -13.51 5.36 2.65
CA ALA A 426 -12.94 4.03 2.50
C ALA A 426 -13.72 2.97 3.29
N PHE A 427 -14.17 3.30 4.51
CA PHE A 427 -15.00 2.42 5.33
C PHE A 427 -16.37 2.17 4.69
N LEU A 428 -17.10 3.22 4.31
CA LEU A 428 -18.38 3.10 3.62
C LEU A 428 -18.24 2.35 2.28
N GLU A 429 -17.13 2.53 1.58
CA GLU A 429 -16.83 1.76 0.37
C GLU A 429 -16.59 0.28 0.68
N THR A 430 -15.87 -0.04 1.74
CA THR A 430 -15.66 -1.42 2.20
C THR A 430 -16.99 -2.09 2.58
N LEU A 431 -17.85 -1.40 3.32
CA LEU A 431 -19.19 -1.88 3.63
C LEU A 431 -20.07 -2.01 2.38
N ALA A 432 -20.01 -1.04 1.46
CA ALA A 432 -20.79 -1.12 0.22
C ALA A 432 -20.37 -2.33 -0.64
N ARG A 433 -19.10 -2.74 -0.54
CA ARG A 433 -18.54 -3.94 -1.18
C ARG A 433 -18.90 -5.26 -0.47
N PHE A 434 -19.48 -5.20 0.73
CA PHE A 434 -19.88 -6.38 1.49
C PHE A 434 -20.90 -7.21 0.70
N ASN A 435 -20.63 -8.51 0.63
CA ASN A 435 -21.30 -9.52 -0.21
C ASN A 435 -21.10 -9.34 -1.74
N THR A 436 -20.99 -8.11 -2.26
CA THR A 436 -20.82 -7.89 -3.70
C THR A 436 -19.43 -8.28 -4.21
N ALA A 437 -18.38 -8.19 -3.40
CA ALA A 437 -17.02 -8.54 -3.81
C ALA A 437 -16.87 -10.04 -4.10
N GLU A 438 -17.46 -10.89 -3.27
CA GLU A 438 -17.46 -12.35 -3.46
C GLU A 438 -18.35 -12.75 -4.65
N GLU A 439 -19.52 -12.11 -4.80
CA GLU A 439 -20.36 -12.31 -5.98
C GLU A 439 -19.68 -11.84 -7.27
N TRP A 440 -18.90 -10.76 -7.21
CA TRP A 440 -18.10 -10.26 -8.32
C TRP A 440 -16.97 -11.22 -8.67
N ASP A 441 -16.31 -11.79 -7.65
CA ASP A 441 -15.33 -12.85 -7.88
C ASP A 441 -15.98 -14.13 -8.41
N ALA A 442 -17.23 -14.45 -8.05
CA ALA A 442 -17.97 -15.56 -8.66
C ALA A 442 -18.39 -15.28 -10.12
N LEU A 443 -18.57 -14.01 -10.49
CA LEU A 443 -18.79 -13.60 -11.89
C LEU A 443 -17.50 -13.70 -12.72
N LEU A 444 -16.34 -13.36 -12.12
CA LEU A 444 -15.04 -13.33 -12.79
C LEU A 444 -14.30 -14.67 -12.70
N SER A 445 -14.08 -15.21 -11.52
CA SER A 445 -13.31 -16.43 -11.32
C SER A 445 -14.10 -17.69 -11.70
N GLN A 446 -13.38 -18.69 -12.23
CA GLN A 446 -13.87 -20.07 -12.35
C GLN A 446 -13.66 -20.87 -11.05
N ARG A 447 -13.36 -20.19 -9.93
CA ARG A 447 -13.01 -20.89 -8.70
C ARG A 447 -14.27 -21.49 -8.07
N PRO A 448 -14.20 -22.72 -7.52
CA PRO A 448 -15.29 -23.27 -6.75
C PRO A 448 -15.62 -22.32 -5.60
N ILE A 449 -16.91 -21.96 -5.50
CA ILE A 449 -17.42 -21.03 -4.50
C ILE A 449 -17.05 -21.53 -3.10
N SER A 450 -16.61 -20.61 -2.22
CA SER A 450 -16.34 -20.96 -0.84
C SER A 450 -17.63 -21.49 -0.17
N PRO A 451 -17.57 -22.60 0.60
CA PRO A 451 -18.76 -23.18 1.25
C PRO A 451 -19.44 -22.23 2.25
N ARG A 452 -18.77 -21.13 2.63
CA ARG A 452 -19.32 -20.09 3.54
C ARG A 452 -20.57 -19.41 2.98
N LEU A 453 -20.66 -19.21 1.67
CA LEU A 453 -21.82 -18.61 0.98
C LEU A 453 -23.07 -19.50 1.01
N ARG A 454 -22.93 -20.77 1.41
CA ARG A 454 -24.05 -21.71 1.54
C ARG A 454 -24.71 -21.69 2.92
N SER A 455 -24.10 -21.06 3.92
CA SER A 455 -24.70 -21.07 5.25
C SER A 455 -25.94 -20.16 5.28
N MET A 456 -27.08 -20.72 5.67
CA MET A 456 -28.34 -19.96 5.84
C MET A 456 -28.14 -18.82 6.86
N GLY A 457 -27.35 -19.05 7.91
CA GLY A 457 -27.00 -18.04 8.90
C GLY A 457 -26.30 -16.81 8.28
N HIS A 458 -25.37 -17.02 7.35
CA HIS A 458 -24.71 -15.90 6.66
C HIS A 458 -25.69 -15.10 5.78
N ARG A 459 -26.62 -15.77 5.10
CA ARG A 459 -27.65 -15.10 4.27
C ARG A 459 -28.60 -14.26 5.11
N VAL A 460 -29.05 -14.80 6.25
CA VAL A 460 -29.92 -14.08 7.18
C VAL A 460 -29.17 -12.88 7.77
N LEU A 461 -27.94 -13.09 8.22
CA LEU A 461 -27.12 -12.02 8.78
C LEU A 461 -26.80 -10.93 7.75
N SER A 462 -26.45 -11.31 6.52
CA SER A 462 -26.16 -10.35 5.45
C SER A 462 -27.42 -9.58 5.06
N PHE A 463 -28.59 -10.23 5.00
CA PHE A 463 -29.86 -9.54 4.79
C PHE A 463 -30.11 -8.46 5.84
N PHE A 464 -30.00 -8.78 7.13
CA PHE A 464 -30.22 -7.80 8.19
C PHE A 464 -29.16 -6.68 8.19
N ALA A 465 -27.90 -7.03 7.97
CA ALA A 465 -26.84 -6.02 7.85
C ALA A 465 -27.13 -5.05 6.69
N LEU A 466 -27.52 -5.57 5.53
CA LEU A 466 -27.90 -4.75 4.38
C LEU A 466 -29.14 -3.92 4.66
N LEU A 467 -30.17 -4.49 5.29
CA LEU A 467 -31.37 -3.76 5.68
C LEU A 467 -31.02 -2.55 6.55
N VAL A 468 -30.22 -2.74 7.59
CA VAL A 468 -29.78 -1.65 8.49
C VAL A 468 -28.95 -0.61 7.74
N PHE A 469 -27.99 -1.03 6.90
CA PHE A 469 -27.13 -0.08 6.18
C PHE A 469 -27.85 0.64 5.03
N THR A 470 -28.89 0.05 4.43
CA THR A 470 -29.66 0.68 3.34
C THR A 470 -30.41 1.94 3.79
N VAL A 471 -30.69 2.08 5.10
CA VAL A 471 -31.25 3.31 5.68
C VAL A 471 -30.29 4.50 5.52
N HIS A 472 -28.98 4.25 5.39
CA HIS A 472 -27.99 5.31 5.23
C HIS A 472 -27.86 5.76 3.75
N PRO A 473 -28.23 7.00 3.37
CA PRO A 473 -28.30 7.43 1.96
C PRO A 473 -26.97 7.31 1.20
N ALA A 474 -25.85 7.63 1.87
CA ALA A 474 -24.53 7.54 1.24
C ALA A 474 -24.09 6.09 0.97
N PHE A 475 -24.48 5.15 1.83
CA PHE A 475 -24.22 3.73 1.63
C PHE A 475 -25.06 3.22 0.47
N TRP A 476 -26.35 3.56 0.46
CA TRP A 476 -27.29 3.20 -0.59
C TRP A 476 -26.79 3.65 -1.97
N ASN A 477 -26.43 4.93 -2.12
CA ASN A 477 -25.95 5.48 -3.39
C ASN A 477 -24.68 4.77 -3.89
N ARG A 478 -23.73 4.47 -2.99
CA ARG A 478 -22.49 3.75 -3.35
C ARG A 478 -22.76 2.32 -3.75
N ARG A 479 -23.63 1.62 -3.01
CA ARG A 479 -24.01 0.25 -3.32
C ARG A 479 -24.74 0.19 -4.67
N ARG A 480 -25.66 1.13 -4.95
CA ARG A 480 -26.32 1.28 -6.26
C ARG A 480 -25.30 1.51 -7.39
N ALA A 481 -24.33 2.39 -7.18
CA ALA A 481 -23.27 2.65 -8.16
C ALA A 481 -22.43 1.39 -8.44
N MET A 482 -22.09 0.60 -7.41
CA MET A 482 -21.40 -0.67 -7.57
C MET A 482 -22.24 -1.70 -8.32
N LEU A 483 -23.53 -1.84 -8.00
CA LEU A 483 -24.45 -2.74 -8.70
C LEU A 483 -24.58 -2.35 -10.18
N ARG A 484 -24.72 -1.05 -10.50
CA ARG A 484 -24.75 -0.55 -11.88
C ARG A 484 -23.44 -0.83 -12.63
N ARG A 485 -22.28 -0.65 -12.01
CA ARG A 485 -20.98 -1.01 -12.61
C ARG A 485 -20.94 -2.50 -12.93
N ARG A 486 -21.43 -3.33 -12.00
CA ARG A 486 -21.48 -4.77 -12.18
C ARG A 486 -22.41 -5.18 -13.32
N GLU A 487 -23.60 -4.62 -13.39
CA GLU A 487 -24.56 -4.84 -14.46
C GLU A 487 -24.03 -4.35 -15.81
N GLY A 488 -23.36 -3.19 -15.83
CA GLY A 488 -22.67 -2.67 -17.01
C GLY A 488 -21.65 -3.68 -17.55
N HIS A 489 -20.86 -4.31 -16.67
CA HIS A 489 -19.93 -5.36 -17.06
C HIS A 489 -20.63 -6.61 -17.60
N VAL A 490 -21.73 -7.05 -16.97
CA VAL A 490 -22.53 -8.19 -17.47
C VAL A 490 -23.10 -7.90 -18.86
N ARG A 491 -23.58 -6.68 -19.11
CA ARG A 491 -24.08 -6.25 -20.43
C ARG A 491 -22.96 -6.17 -21.46
N GLN A 492 -21.78 -5.68 -21.09
CA GLN A 492 -20.60 -5.69 -21.96
C GLN A 492 -20.17 -7.12 -22.31
N GLU A 493 -20.17 -8.03 -21.32
CA GLU A 493 -19.85 -9.43 -21.54
C GLU A 493 -20.86 -10.10 -22.48
N ARG A 494 -22.15 -9.78 -22.36
CA ARG A 494 -23.16 -10.25 -23.33
C ARG A 494 -22.90 -9.70 -24.72
N ARG A 495 -22.69 -8.39 -24.87
CA ARG A 495 -22.40 -7.77 -26.18
C ARG A 495 -21.19 -8.42 -26.84
N ALA A 496 -20.16 -8.78 -26.06
CA ALA A 496 -18.99 -9.50 -26.56
C ALA A 496 -19.28 -10.97 -26.97
N ARG A 497 -20.43 -11.54 -26.59
CA ARG A 497 -20.88 -12.89 -27.00
C ARG A 497 -21.88 -12.86 -28.15
N GLU A 498 -22.50 -11.72 -28.44
CA GLU A 498 -23.44 -11.60 -29.55
C GLU A 498 -22.65 -11.54 -30.87
N PRO A 499 -23.14 -12.23 -31.93
CA PRO A 499 -22.51 -12.13 -33.24
C PRO A 499 -22.71 -10.71 -33.75
N VAL A 500 -21.62 -9.99 -33.99
CA VAL A 500 -21.67 -8.71 -34.69
C VAL A 500 -21.59 -9.02 -36.18
N ALA A 501 -22.69 -8.78 -36.91
CA ALA A 501 -22.72 -8.86 -38.36
C ALA A 501 -22.03 -7.62 -38.96
N GLU A 502 -20.70 -7.58 -38.90
CA GLU A 502 -19.91 -6.53 -39.56
C GLU A 502 -19.43 -7.06 -40.92
N GLU A 503 -20.20 -6.75 -41.97
CA GLU A 503 -19.77 -6.92 -43.37
C GLU A 503 -18.60 -5.97 -43.64
N GLY A 504 -17.38 -6.50 -43.77
CA GLY A 504 -16.20 -5.74 -44.19
C GLY A 504 -14.99 -5.76 -43.24
N THR A 505 -15.01 -6.52 -42.15
CA THR A 505 -13.80 -6.74 -41.32
C THR A 505 -12.89 -7.81 -41.90
N ALA A 506 -11.57 -7.66 -41.75
CA ALA A 506 -10.59 -8.62 -42.24
C ALA A 506 -10.80 -10.02 -41.60
N GLU A 507 -10.71 -11.09 -42.39
CA GLU A 507 -10.99 -12.47 -41.97
C GLU A 507 -10.24 -12.89 -40.69
N GLU A 508 -9.00 -12.42 -40.50
CA GLU A 508 -8.18 -12.71 -39.31
C GLU A 508 -8.78 -12.12 -38.02
N GLU A 509 -9.42 -10.94 -38.11
CA GLU A 509 -10.07 -10.32 -36.96
C GLU A 509 -11.37 -11.03 -36.61
N VAL A 510 -12.09 -11.52 -37.63
CA VAL A 510 -13.29 -12.36 -37.46
C VAL A 510 -12.92 -13.64 -36.71
N GLU A 511 -11.87 -14.35 -37.14
CA GLU A 511 -11.43 -15.59 -36.48
C GLU A 511 -11.01 -15.35 -35.02
N ARG A 512 -10.27 -14.25 -34.75
CA ARG A 512 -9.88 -13.89 -33.38
C ARG A 512 -11.09 -13.61 -32.48
N ARG A 513 -12.11 -12.92 -33.01
CA ARG A 513 -13.36 -12.63 -32.30
C ARG A 513 -14.15 -13.91 -32.04
N GLU A 514 -14.23 -14.84 -32.99
CA GLU A 514 -14.90 -16.13 -32.82
C GLU A 514 -14.24 -16.99 -31.74
N ARG A 515 -12.89 -17.04 -31.70
CA ARG A 515 -12.15 -17.74 -30.64
C ARG A 515 -12.44 -17.14 -29.26
N LEU A 516 -12.43 -15.80 -29.14
CA LEU A 516 -12.78 -15.13 -27.89
C LEU A 516 -14.23 -15.42 -27.47
N ARG A 517 -15.16 -15.42 -28.43
CA ARG A 517 -16.57 -15.76 -28.20
C ARG A 517 -16.73 -17.18 -27.69
N ALA A 518 -16.06 -18.16 -28.28
CA ALA A 518 -16.09 -19.55 -27.83
C ALA A 518 -15.57 -19.71 -26.39
N VAL A 519 -14.50 -18.99 -26.03
CA VAL A 519 -13.97 -18.95 -24.65
C VAL A 519 -14.99 -18.33 -23.69
N LEU A 520 -15.65 -17.23 -24.07
CA LEU A 520 -16.67 -16.58 -23.25
C LEU A 520 -17.92 -17.44 -23.05
N ILE A 521 -18.38 -18.15 -24.09
CA ILE A 521 -19.50 -19.11 -23.99
C ILE A 521 -19.13 -20.27 -23.07
N THR A 522 -17.94 -20.86 -23.24
CA THR A 522 -17.46 -21.95 -22.39
C THR A 522 -17.29 -21.50 -20.94
N ARG A 523 -16.84 -20.27 -20.71
CA ARG A 523 -16.76 -19.68 -19.37
C ARG A 523 -18.15 -19.51 -18.77
N HIS A 524 -19.14 -19.11 -19.56
CA HIS A 524 -20.51 -18.92 -19.10
C HIS A 524 -21.20 -20.23 -18.69
N THR A 525 -21.03 -21.30 -19.48
CA THR A 525 -21.65 -22.60 -19.20
C THR A 525 -21.10 -23.24 -17.93
N ARG A 526 -19.85 -22.96 -17.58
CA ARG A 526 -19.21 -23.41 -16.32
C ARG A 526 -19.63 -22.60 -15.08
N ARG A 527 -20.38 -21.50 -15.24
CA ARG A 527 -20.78 -20.69 -14.10
C ARG A 527 -21.85 -21.41 -13.26
N PRO A 528 -21.85 -21.18 -11.93
CA PRO A 528 -22.92 -21.64 -11.05
C PRO A 528 -24.31 -21.20 -11.58
N GLU A 529 -25.33 -22.02 -11.34
CA GLU A 529 -26.71 -21.78 -11.80
C GLU A 529 -27.25 -20.40 -11.39
N TRP A 530 -27.13 -20.03 -10.10
CA TRP A 530 -27.57 -18.71 -9.62
C TRP A 530 -26.90 -17.53 -10.33
N VAL A 531 -25.65 -17.70 -10.80
CA VAL A 531 -24.94 -16.66 -11.56
C VAL A 531 -25.52 -16.56 -12.97
N ARG A 532 -25.85 -17.70 -13.58
CA ARG A 532 -26.51 -17.74 -14.90
C ARG A 532 -27.89 -17.10 -14.83
N GLU A 533 -28.71 -17.48 -13.85
CA GLU A 533 -30.02 -16.86 -13.59
C GLU A 533 -29.90 -15.35 -13.32
N TYR A 534 -28.90 -14.93 -12.52
CA TYR A 534 -28.63 -13.51 -12.26
C TYR A 534 -28.34 -12.76 -13.57
N ILE A 535 -27.46 -13.30 -14.41
CA ILE A 535 -27.11 -12.73 -15.71
C ILE A 535 -28.38 -12.63 -16.56
N GLU A 536 -29.13 -13.70 -16.72
CA GLU A 536 -30.39 -13.71 -17.49
C GLU A 536 -31.38 -12.67 -17.00
N ARG A 537 -31.54 -12.49 -15.68
CA ARG A 537 -32.41 -11.45 -15.11
C ARG A 537 -31.93 -10.03 -15.42
N VAL A 538 -30.61 -9.76 -15.31
CA VAL A 538 -30.03 -8.46 -15.69
C VAL A 538 -30.26 -8.17 -17.17
N LEU A 539 -30.27 -9.23 -17.98
CA LEU A 539 -30.42 -9.18 -19.43
C LEU A 539 -31.87 -9.02 -19.90
N ARG A 540 -32.85 -9.53 -19.15
CA ARG A 540 -34.27 -9.26 -19.38
C ARG A 540 -34.65 -7.81 -19.10
N GLY A 541 -33.82 -7.07 -18.37
CA GLY A 541 -34.15 -5.72 -17.96
C GLY A 541 -35.22 -5.68 -16.86
N ASP A 542 -35.42 -6.79 -16.13
CA ASP A 542 -36.41 -6.92 -15.05
C ASP A 542 -36.20 -5.95 -13.87
N TRP A 543 -35.16 -5.10 -13.92
CA TRP A 543 -34.99 -3.96 -13.04
C TRP A 543 -35.42 -2.69 -13.77
N VAL A 544 -36.71 -2.41 -13.65
CA VAL A 544 -37.33 -1.16 -14.08
C VAL A 544 -36.70 -0.02 -13.26
N GLU A 545 -36.11 0.95 -13.93
CA GLU A 545 -35.83 2.26 -13.34
C GLU A 545 -37.18 2.99 -13.18
N GLU A 546 -37.82 2.80 -12.02
CA GLU A 546 -38.80 3.74 -11.47
C GLU A 546 -38.16 4.57 -10.35
#